data_AF-A0A2P6P8S1-F1
#
_entry.id   AF-A0A2P6P8S1-F1
#
_cell.length_a   1.000
_cell.length_b   1.000
_cell.length_c   1.000
_cell.angle_alpha   90.00
_cell.angle_beta   90.00
_cell.angle_gamma   90.00
#
_symmetry.space_group_name_H-M   'P 1'
#
loop_
_entity.id
_entity.type
_entity.pdbx_description
1 polymer ?
#
loop_
_entity_poly.entity_id
_entity_poly.type
_entity_poly.pdbx_seq_one_letter_code
_entity_poly.pdbx_strand_id
1 'polypeptide(L)'
;MALRNTIMMFFVAMACLGVCSGASSSEAVHSGVVYKVGDSIGWSIFGDYKKWTSTKEFHVGDTLLFAYDKEFHNLMEVNGEDYQSCNTKSPLALYAAGLDSIPLDKPGDYYFICGRNFEPDWYAMTLKEPGHCQAGQKLHVKVTLPISDHHFVASPTPAPAPK
;
A
#
# COMPACT_ATOMS: atom_id res chain seq x y z
N MET A 1 -62.74 28.20 -23.01
CA MET A 1 -61.74 27.13 -23.21
C MET A 1 -61.75 26.30 -21.92
N ALA A 2 -62.59 25.28 -21.81
CA ALA A 2 -62.45 23.92 -22.36
C ALA A 2 -61.68 22.98 -21.44
N LEU A 3 -62.36 21.87 -21.07
CA LEU A 3 -61.86 20.56 -20.61
C LEU A 3 -61.18 20.51 -19.22
N ARG A 4 -61.41 19.55 -18.33
CA ARG A 4 -61.80 18.13 -18.50
C ARG A 4 -62.31 17.61 -17.14
N ASN A 5 -63.58 17.20 -17.05
CA ASN A 5 -64.04 15.81 -17.08
C ASN A 5 -63.29 14.84 -16.13
N THR A 6 -63.91 14.62 -14.96
CA THR A 6 -64.36 13.33 -14.40
C THR A 6 -63.58 12.04 -14.70
N ILE A 7 -63.43 11.21 -13.65
CA ILE A 7 -63.42 9.74 -13.61
C ILE A 7 -62.08 9.05 -13.24
N MET A 8 -62.27 8.03 -12.38
CA MET A 8 -61.44 6.87 -12.03
C MET A 8 -60.39 7.07 -10.92
N MET A 9 -60.68 6.73 -9.67
CA MET A 9 -60.87 5.38 -9.12
C MET A 9 -59.68 4.44 -9.34
N PHE A 10 -59.13 4.00 -8.20
CA PHE A 10 -58.37 2.77 -7.93
C PHE A 10 -57.15 2.46 -8.79
N PHE A 11 -55.96 2.70 -8.25
CA PHE A 11 -54.80 1.85 -8.53
C PHE A 11 -54.09 1.47 -7.23
N VAL A 12 -54.51 0.30 -6.73
CA VAL A 12 -53.69 -0.78 -6.14
C VAL A 12 -52.56 -0.34 -5.21
N ALA A 13 -52.81 -0.48 -3.90
CA ALA A 13 -51.76 -0.70 -2.92
C ALA A 13 -51.02 -2.00 -3.25
N MET A 14 -49.85 -1.89 -3.89
CA MET A 14 -48.93 -3.01 -4.05
C MET A 14 -47.83 -2.84 -2.99
N ALA A 15 -48.03 -3.50 -1.84
CA ALA A 15 -46.98 -3.69 -0.87
C ALA A 15 -45.90 -4.57 -1.50
N CYS A 16 -44.78 -3.96 -1.91
CA CYS A 16 -43.57 -4.70 -2.23
C CYS A 16 -42.96 -5.22 -0.92
N LEU A 17 -43.50 -6.34 -0.40
CA LEU A 17 -42.77 -7.25 0.47
C LEU A 17 -41.74 -8.03 -0.38
N GLY A 18 -40.86 -7.28 -1.05
CA GLY A 18 -39.68 -7.83 -1.69
C GLY A 18 -38.63 -7.97 -0.61
N VAL A 19 -38.46 -9.18 -0.09
CA VAL A 19 -37.28 -9.52 0.70
C VAL A 19 -36.07 -9.21 -0.17
N CYS A 20 -35.33 -8.15 0.18
CA CYS A 20 -34.00 -7.94 -0.35
C CYS A 20 -33.15 -9.10 0.20
N SER A 21 -33.11 -10.23 -0.51
CA SER A 21 -32.06 -11.24 -0.34
C SER A 21 -30.76 -10.64 -0.87
N GLY A 22 -30.27 -9.60 -0.19
CA GLY A 22 -28.92 -9.13 -0.32
C GLY A 22 -28.04 -10.22 0.25
N ALA A 23 -27.53 -11.08 -0.62
CA ALA A 23 -26.31 -11.81 -0.31
C ALA A 23 -25.24 -10.72 -0.11
N SER A 24 -25.07 -10.29 1.14
CA SER A 24 -23.88 -9.55 1.53
C SER A 24 -22.73 -10.52 1.32
N SER A 25 -22.00 -10.35 0.23
CA SER A 25 -20.67 -10.93 0.12
C SER A 25 -19.89 -10.34 1.29
N SER A 26 -19.69 -11.14 2.33
CA SER A 26 -18.75 -10.80 3.39
C SER A 26 -17.38 -10.76 2.73
N GLU A 27 -16.96 -9.58 2.28
CA GLU A 27 -15.58 -9.33 1.95
C GLU A 27 -14.80 -9.65 3.22
N ALA A 28 -14.00 -10.72 3.17
CA ALA A 28 -13.08 -11.01 4.23
C ALA A 28 -12.15 -9.80 4.34
N VAL A 29 -12.33 -9.00 5.40
CA VAL A 29 -11.41 -7.90 5.72
C VAL A 29 -10.09 -8.56 6.10
N HIS A 30 -9.21 -8.72 5.12
CA HIS A 30 -7.84 -9.12 5.37
C HIS A 30 -7.15 -7.95 6.08
N SER A 31 -7.00 -8.05 7.39
CA SER A 31 -6.23 -7.08 8.17
C SER A 31 -4.76 -7.30 7.84
N GLY A 32 -4.20 -6.44 6.97
CA GLY A 32 -2.80 -6.53 6.59
C GLY A 32 -1.83 -6.31 7.75
N VAL A 33 -0.58 -6.68 7.53
CA VAL A 33 0.52 -6.57 8.49
C VAL A 33 1.11 -5.16 8.46
N VAL A 34 1.40 -4.62 9.64
CA VAL A 34 2.15 -3.36 9.77
C VAL A 34 3.63 -3.67 9.97
N TYR A 35 4.46 -3.30 9.00
CA TYR A 35 5.91 -3.44 9.05
C TYR A 35 6.56 -2.14 9.50
N LYS A 36 7.17 -2.14 10.68
CA LYS A 36 8.03 -1.03 11.10
C LYS A 36 9.36 -1.09 10.33
N VAL A 37 9.55 -0.15 9.42
CA VAL A 37 10.73 -0.11 8.54
C VAL A 37 12.00 0.05 9.37
N GLY A 38 12.97 -0.84 9.17
CA GLY A 38 14.22 -0.86 9.93
C GLY A 38 14.09 -1.38 11.37
N ASP A 39 12.93 -1.93 11.75
CA ASP A 39 12.66 -2.52 13.08
C ASP A 39 12.98 -1.54 14.24
N SER A 40 13.97 -1.86 15.07
CA SER A 40 14.40 -0.97 16.18
C SER A 40 15.23 0.22 15.70
N ILE A 41 15.91 0.11 14.56
CA ILE A 41 16.73 1.19 13.98
C ILE A 41 15.85 2.30 13.38
N GLY A 42 14.67 1.94 12.87
CA GLY A 42 13.78 2.88 12.20
C GLY A 42 14.33 3.34 10.85
N TRP A 43 13.80 4.47 10.36
CA TRP A 43 14.22 5.08 9.10
C TRP A 43 15.38 6.07 9.33
N SER A 44 16.61 5.58 9.18
CA SER A 44 17.85 6.36 9.31
C SER A 44 18.93 5.92 8.31
N ILE A 45 20.05 6.64 8.29
CA ILE A 45 21.27 6.31 7.50
C ILE A 45 22.01 5.06 8.00
N PHE A 46 21.67 4.53 9.17
CA PHE A 46 22.34 3.37 9.77
C PHE A 46 21.62 2.04 9.46
N GLY A 47 20.48 2.10 8.75
CA GLY A 47 19.69 0.92 8.41
C GLY A 47 20.24 0.15 7.22
N ASP A 48 20.23 -1.19 7.30
CA ASP A 48 20.43 -2.08 6.16
C ASP A 48 19.08 -2.54 5.62
N TYR A 49 18.48 -1.73 4.75
CA TYR A 49 17.14 -1.99 4.23
C TYR A 49 17.08 -3.17 3.28
N LYS A 50 18.18 -3.52 2.60
CA LYS A 50 18.23 -4.71 1.72
C LYS A 50 18.14 -5.98 2.55
N LYS A 51 18.89 -6.05 3.65
CA LYS A 51 18.78 -7.16 4.60
C LYS A 51 17.44 -7.15 5.32
N TRP A 52 16.92 -5.97 5.65
CA TRP A 52 15.61 -5.87 6.29
C TRP A 52 14.49 -6.42 5.41
N THR A 53 14.49 -6.11 4.10
CA THR A 53 13.48 -6.63 3.16
C THR A 53 13.65 -8.09 2.80
N SER A 54 14.88 -8.62 2.77
CA SER A 54 15.11 -10.03 2.41
C SER A 54 14.51 -11.06 3.37
N THR A 55 14.01 -10.60 4.52
CA THR A 55 13.38 -11.43 5.56
C THR A 55 11.86 -11.31 5.58
N LYS A 56 11.26 -10.62 4.60
CA LYS A 56 9.84 -10.22 4.62
C LYS A 56 9.17 -10.44 3.27
N GLU A 57 7.87 -10.69 3.33
CA GLU A 57 6.99 -10.75 2.16
C GLU A 57 5.89 -9.70 2.33
N PHE A 58 5.71 -8.85 1.32
CA PHE A 58 4.76 -7.75 1.38
C PHE A 58 3.58 -8.06 0.47
N HIS A 59 2.38 -7.89 1.01
CA HIS A 59 1.13 -8.16 0.32
C HIS A 59 0.25 -6.92 0.22
N VAL A 60 -0.66 -6.93 -0.74
CA VAL A 60 -1.69 -5.90 -0.81
C VAL A 60 -2.52 -5.90 0.47
N GLY A 61 -2.68 -4.72 1.07
CA GLY A 61 -3.34 -4.51 2.37
C GLY A 61 -2.37 -4.31 3.53
N ASP A 62 -1.08 -4.66 3.37
CA ASP A 62 -0.04 -4.39 4.37
C ASP A 62 0.26 -2.88 4.46
N THR A 63 0.95 -2.47 5.52
CA THR A 63 1.37 -1.07 5.73
C THR A 63 2.84 -0.99 6.11
N LEU A 64 3.57 -0.05 5.51
CA LEU A 64 4.92 0.32 5.95
C LEU A 64 4.84 1.50 6.92
N LEU A 65 5.38 1.34 8.13
CA LEU A 65 5.48 2.39 9.13
C LEU A 65 6.92 2.90 9.21
N PHE A 66 7.13 4.14 8.78
CA PHE A 66 8.41 4.84 8.83
C PHE A 66 8.47 5.74 10.06
N ALA A 67 9.31 5.36 11.03
CA ALA A 67 9.58 6.17 12.23
C ALA A 67 10.97 6.79 12.15
N TYR A 68 11.08 8.11 12.27
CA TYR A 68 12.33 8.86 12.17
C TYR A 68 12.24 10.26 12.79
N ASP A 69 13.40 10.86 13.08
CA ASP A 69 13.48 12.27 13.44
C ASP A 69 13.32 13.14 12.17
N LYS A 70 12.19 13.87 12.09
CA LYS A 70 11.81 14.70 10.94
C LYS A 70 12.72 15.91 10.71
N GLU A 71 13.51 16.30 11.71
CA GLU A 71 14.50 17.35 11.56
C GLU A 71 15.66 16.89 10.65
N PHE A 72 16.01 15.60 10.71
CA PHE A 72 17.13 15.03 9.97
C PHE A 72 16.72 14.19 8.75
N HIS A 73 15.52 13.61 8.75
CA HIS A 73 15.07 12.71 7.70
C HIS A 73 13.73 13.16 7.12
N ASN A 74 13.41 12.63 5.94
CA ASN A 74 12.12 12.69 5.30
C ASN A 74 11.92 11.38 4.52
N LEU A 75 10.77 11.23 3.90
CA LEU A 75 10.44 10.08 3.08
C LEU A 75 9.89 10.55 1.73
N MET A 76 10.52 10.13 0.65
CA MET A 76 10.06 10.36 -0.71
C MET A 76 9.73 9.03 -1.36
N GLU A 77 8.51 8.89 -1.89
CA GLU A 77 8.19 7.83 -2.85
C GLU A 77 8.65 8.26 -4.23
N VAL A 78 9.33 7.38 -4.96
CA VAL A 78 9.93 7.68 -6.27
C VAL A 78 9.72 6.52 -7.23
N ASN A 79 9.99 6.75 -8.51
CA ASN A 79 10.07 5.66 -9.48
C ASN A 79 11.42 4.90 -9.36
N GLY A 80 11.54 3.79 -10.08
CA GLY A 80 12.75 2.96 -10.03
C GLY A 80 14.03 3.66 -10.53
N GLU A 81 13.95 4.55 -11.53
CA GLU A 81 15.10 5.28 -12.07
C GLU A 81 15.63 6.31 -11.04
N ASP A 82 14.73 7.08 -10.45
CA ASP A 82 15.03 8.06 -9.42
C ASP A 82 15.52 7.38 -8.14
N TYR A 83 14.99 6.19 -7.81
CA TYR A 83 15.53 5.35 -6.76
C TYR A 83 17.00 5.00 -7.03
N GLN A 84 17.33 4.47 -8.21
CA GLN A 84 18.71 4.05 -8.52
C GLN A 84 19.69 5.24 -8.49
N SER A 85 19.28 6.38 -9.04
CA SER A 85 20.11 7.58 -9.12
C SER A 85 20.09 8.45 -7.87
N CYS A 86 19.23 8.15 -6.88
CA CYS A 86 18.94 9.01 -5.74
C CYS A 86 18.47 10.42 -6.15
N ASN A 87 17.66 10.51 -7.21
CA ASN A 87 17.11 11.78 -7.68
C ASN A 87 15.93 12.21 -6.81
N THR A 88 16.05 13.39 -6.20
CA THR A 88 15.09 13.95 -5.24
C THR A 88 14.20 15.05 -5.84
N LYS A 89 14.36 15.36 -7.13
CA LYS A 89 13.76 16.55 -7.74
C LYS A 89 12.25 16.46 -7.94
N SER A 90 11.74 15.27 -8.27
CA SER A 90 10.35 15.06 -8.66
C SER A 90 9.78 13.79 -8.04
N PRO A 91 9.65 13.72 -6.71
CA PRO A 91 9.08 12.54 -6.05
C PRO A 91 7.60 12.36 -6.43
N LEU A 92 7.13 11.11 -6.43
CA LEU A 92 5.72 10.75 -6.59
C LEU A 92 4.90 11.22 -5.38
N ALA A 93 5.51 11.13 -4.19
CA ALA A 93 4.95 11.64 -2.95
C ALA A 93 6.07 12.04 -1.97
N LEU A 94 5.77 13.02 -1.11
CA LEU A 94 6.67 13.49 -0.06
C LEU A 94 5.96 13.42 1.30
N TYR A 95 6.62 12.79 2.27
CA TYR A 95 6.19 12.67 3.64
C TYR A 95 7.28 13.19 4.58
N ALA A 96 6.86 13.82 5.67
CA ALA A 96 7.74 14.51 6.61
C ALA A 96 7.19 14.54 8.04
N ALA A 97 6.27 13.64 8.41
CA ALA A 97 5.68 13.67 9.74
C ALA A 97 6.59 13.05 10.82
N GLY A 98 7.57 12.22 10.42
CA GLY A 98 8.42 11.46 11.34
C GLY A 98 7.80 10.15 11.85
N LEU A 99 6.53 9.91 11.52
CA LEU A 99 5.80 8.67 11.80
C LEU A 99 4.80 8.39 10.67
N ASP A 100 5.31 8.22 9.45
CA ASP A 100 4.49 8.08 8.25
C ASP A 100 4.04 6.63 8.04
N SER A 101 2.74 6.44 7.78
CA SER A 101 2.14 5.12 7.49
C SER A 101 1.76 5.06 6.02
N ILE A 102 2.39 4.14 5.27
CA ILE A 102 2.20 3.98 3.83
C ILE A 102 1.48 2.67 3.55
N PRO A 103 0.20 2.70 3.15
CA PRO A 103 -0.54 1.50 2.79
C PRO A 103 -0.04 0.94 1.44
N LEU A 104 0.02 -0.38 1.34
CA LEU A 104 0.41 -1.10 0.14
C LEU A 104 -0.85 -1.58 -0.59
N ASP A 105 -1.46 -0.67 -1.35
CA ASP A 105 -2.80 -0.92 -1.93
C ASP A 105 -2.79 -1.67 -3.27
N LYS A 106 -1.62 -1.81 -3.90
CA LYS A 106 -1.49 -2.42 -5.24
C LYS A 106 -0.28 -3.33 -5.31
N PRO A 107 -0.35 -4.40 -6.12
CA PRO A 107 0.83 -5.20 -6.40
C PRO A 107 1.82 -4.39 -7.25
N GLY A 108 3.11 -4.61 -7.05
CA GLY A 108 4.17 -3.93 -7.80
C GLY A 108 5.37 -3.59 -6.94
N ASP A 109 6.30 -2.83 -7.53
CA ASP A 109 7.50 -2.36 -6.86
C ASP A 109 7.27 -0.94 -6.33
N TYR A 110 7.54 -0.76 -5.04
CA TYR A 110 7.52 0.55 -4.38
C TYR A 110 8.94 0.94 -4.00
N TYR A 111 9.30 2.19 -4.27
CA TYR A 111 10.63 2.71 -4.01
C TYR A 111 10.57 3.96 -3.14
N PHE A 112 11.35 3.95 -2.07
CA PHE A 112 11.42 5.04 -1.11
C PHE A 112 12.86 5.49 -0.90
N ILE A 113 13.07 6.79 -0.79
CA ILE A 113 14.38 7.39 -0.50
C ILE A 113 14.26 8.49 0.55
N CYS A 114 15.35 8.75 1.27
CA CYS A 114 15.48 9.99 2.04
C CYS A 114 16.18 11.04 1.17
N GLY A 115 15.55 12.19 1.00
CA GLY A 115 16.05 13.29 0.17
C GLY A 115 16.86 14.34 0.91
N ARG A 116 17.32 14.04 2.13
CA ARG A 116 18.14 14.95 2.95
C ARG A 116 19.63 14.78 2.63
N ASN A 117 20.37 15.87 2.75
CA ASN A 117 21.82 15.91 2.59
C ASN A 117 22.52 15.98 3.96
N PHE A 118 23.80 15.61 4.03
CA PHE A 118 24.58 15.81 5.24
C PHE A 118 24.95 17.30 5.42
N GLU A 119 24.64 17.85 6.59
CA GLU A 119 25.05 19.19 7.00
C GLU A 119 26.53 19.22 7.49
N PRO A 120 27.29 20.32 7.33
CA PRO A 120 26.88 21.62 6.80
C PRO A 120 27.42 21.92 5.39
N ASP A 121 26.61 22.62 4.62
CA ASP A 121 26.79 23.02 3.21
C ASP A 121 28.16 23.62 2.83
N TRP A 122 28.98 24.11 3.78
CA TRP A 122 30.30 24.68 3.49
C TRP A 122 31.39 23.64 3.17
N TYR A 123 31.13 22.35 3.38
CA TYR A 123 32.00 21.24 2.92
C TYR A 123 31.41 20.43 1.75
N ALA A 124 30.15 20.67 1.38
CA ALA A 124 29.45 19.99 0.29
C ALA A 124 30.04 20.29 -1.11
N MET A 125 30.93 21.28 -1.24
CA MET A 125 31.56 21.65 -2.51
C MET A 125 32.72 20.74 -2.93
N THR A 126 33.19 19.82 -2.07
CA THR A 126 34.30 18.88 -2.40
C THR A 126 33.87 17.44 -2.62
N LEU A 127 32.63 17.08 -2.29
CA LEU A 127 32.10 15.75 -2.51
C LEU A 127 30.91 15.82 -3.45
N LYS A 128 31.03 15.09 -4.55
CA LYS A 128 29.96 14.82 -5.50
C LYS A 128 28.85 14.07 -4.75
N GLU A 129 27.95 14.80 -4.09
CA GLU A 129 26.70 14.33 -3.47
C GLU A 129 26.83 13.28 -2.33
N PRO A 130 27.12 13.66 -1.06
CA PRO A 130 26.86 12.75 0.05
C PRO A 130 25.47 13.11 0.63
N GLY A 131 24.44 12.49 0.07
CA GLY A 131 23.08 12.54 0.60
C GLY A 131 22.72 11.27 1.38
N HIS A 132 21.66 11.33 2.17
CA HIS A 132 21.18 10.19 2.95
C HIS A 132 20.82 8.99 2.06
N CYS A 133 20.24 9.23 0.87
CA CYS A 133 19.95 8.16 -0.10
C CYS A 133 21.22 7.47 -0.60
N GLN A 134 22.25 8.23 -0.95
CA GLN A 134 23.55 7.73 -1.42
C GLN A 134 24.27 6.94 -0.31
N ALA A 135 24.08 7.33 0.94
CA ALA A 135 24.56 6.61 2.11
C ALA A 135 23.77 5.33 2.43
N GLY A 136 22.70 5.03 1.68
CA GLY A 136 21.93 3.80 1.80
C GLY A 136 20.55 3.95 2.45
N GLN A 137 20.12 5.17 2.80
CA GLN A 137 18.76 5.42 3.30
C GLN A 137 17.72 5.40 2.16
N LYS A 138 17.52 4.20 1.61
CA LYS A 138 16.62 3.88 0.51
C LYS A 138 16.07 2.46 0.67
N LEU A 139 14.80 2.28 0.32
CA LEU A 139 14.06 1.03 0.46
C LEU A 139 13.38 0.69 -0.86
N HIS A 140 13.47 -0.57 -1.28
CA HIS A 140 12.67 -1.16 -2.35
C HIS A 140 11.89 -2.32 -1.77
N VAL A 141 10.57 -2.30 -1.90
CA VAL A 141 9.70 -3.44 -1.57
C VAL A 141 8.97 -3.92 -2.82
N LYS A 142 8.82 -5.24 -2.93
CA LYS A 142 8.00 -5.87 -3.95
C LYS A 142 6.74 -6.40 -3.30
N VAL A 143 5.59 -5.91 -3.76
CA VAL A 143 4.27 -6.23 -3.21
C VAL A 143 3.56 -7.20 -4.14
N THR A 144 3.06 -8.30 -3.59
CA THR A 144 2.25 -9.30 -4.30
C THR A 144 0.80 -9.25 -3.83
N LEU A 145 -0.11 -9.87 -4.59
CA LEU A 145 -1.45 -10.09 -4.08
C LEU A 145 -1.40 -11.07 -2.90
N PRO A 146 -2.23 -10.90 -1.86
CA PRO A 146 -2.34 -11.88 -0.79
C PRO A 146 -2.74 -13.23 -1.40
N ILE A 147 -2.10 -14.30 -0.95
CA ILE A 147 -2.49 -15.66 -1.34
C ILE A 147 -3.90 -15.88 -0.80
N SER A 148 -4.86 -15.99 -1.70
CA SER A 148 -6.22 -16.33 -1.32
C SER A 148 -6.24 -17.80 -0.89
N ASP A 149 -6.60 -18.08 0.37
CA ASP A 149 -6.80 -19.44 0.92
C ASP A 149 -7.93 -20.23 0.22
N HIS A 150 -8.43 -19.76 -0.93
CA HIS A 150 -9.50 -20.39 -1.69
C HIS A 150 -9.08 -21.60 -2.55
N HIS A 151 -7.82 -22.06 -2.47
CA HIS A 151 -7.43 -23.36 -3.04
C HIS A 151 -7.54 -24.49 -2.00
N PHE A 152 -8.72 -24.68 -1.40
CA PHE A 152 -9.13 -26.05 -1.08
C PHE A 152 -9.35 -26.75 -2.42
N VAL A 153 -8.30 -27.42 -2.92
CA VAL A 153 -8.43 -28.39 -4.00
C VAL A 153 -9.50 -29.39 -3.54
N ALA A 154 -10.68 -29.35 -4.17
CA ALA A 154 -11.68 -30.39 -3.96
C ALA A 154 -10.98 -31.72 -4.27
N SER A 155 -10.80 -32.55 -3.24
CA SER A 155 -10.23 -33.88 -3.39
C SER A 155 -11.05 -34.63 -4.44
N PRO A 156 -10.44 -35.25 -5.46
CA PRO A 156 -11.20 -35.97 -6.48
C PRO A 156 -11.99 -37.10 -5.81
N THR A 157 -13.31 -37.11 -6.00
CA THR A 157 -14.20 -38.17 -5.53
C THR A 157 -13.75 -39.52 -6.11
N PRO A 158 -13.60 -40.60 -5.31
CA PRO A 158 -13.28 -41.91 -5.82
C PRO A 158 -14.36 -42.40 -6.80
N ALA A 159 -13.96 -42.87 -7.97
CA ALA A 159 -14.88 -43.46 -8.94
C ALA A 159 -15.56 -44.71 -8.35
N PRO A 160 -16.84 -44.99 -8.66
CA PRO A 160 -17.51 -46.20 -8.18
C PRO A 160 -16.86 -47.44 -8.78
N ALA A 161 -16.68 -48.48 -7.95
CA ALA A 161 -16.13 -49.76 -8.40
C ALA A 161 -17.06 -50.46 -9.41
N PRO A 162 -16.52 -51.12 -10.45
CA PRO A 162 -17.33 -51.89 -11.39
C PRO A 162 -17.95 -53.12 -10.73
N LYS A 163 -19.14 -53.51 -11.18
CA LYS A 163 -19.85 -54.72 -10.77
C LYS A 163 -19.17 -56.00 -11.24
#